data_AF-X1DF06-F1
#
_entry.id   AF-X1DF06-F1
#
_cell.length_a   1.000
_cell.length_b   1.000
_cell.length_c   1.000
_cell.angle_alpha   90.00
_cell.angle_beta   90.00
_cell.angle_gamma   90.00
#
_symmetry.space_group_name_H-M   'P 1'
#
loop_
_entity.id
_entity.type
_entity.pdbx_description
1 polymer ?
#
loop_
_entity_poly.entity_id
_entity_poly.type
_entity_poly.pdbx_seq_one_letter_code
_entity_poly.pdbx_strand_id
1 'polypeptide(L)'
;DSNAYTAKAYARTLAKKLEKDSRWEDVQYKKDFSFAAEKGILYLPEEQFAALTDPRAAPEILGALPTSTLEKATLSEYIVSDNKKIYLITMGFTIDMENPLERNYLLDDLGRLITETREEDKDYEALDVGFTGGLMVIDYEGDKMAMQDIYRTAFITLILILILLFVSFRSLSLPLLSAIPLLIGIIWTSGVIFLVYDSLNALSAAFAVLLLGLGIDFCIHLLTRFMGEMEEHDNVTLAFEHTFVHTGRAVILGCLTTAAAFFSFYFAETKALHQLGVIGAIGLPLTLVAVFVLLPALVVLRLKFGRFKLKRSRFNILRVVGVQIQRFAPGILVILVALFVLFGIRAPSAKLSESMYELMPTEIETYQQLEKVKENFDYDPEQLTCVVKGQRELNRCVKEFQNVDGVLKVESILDYLPENQDQKLEAIKQAVRLHPELAIMPGIEVTPMSYKELPKEISRSWVSDEGGVLDKDNPR
;
A
#
# COMPACT_ATOMS: atom_id res chain seq x y z
N ASP A 1 5.02 -38.91 2.10
CA ASP A 1 5.51 -39.99 1.22
C ASP A 1 5.05 -39.94 -0.24
N SER A 2 3.79 -39.65 -0.61
CA SER A 2 3.41 -39.56 -2.03
C SER A 2 3.92 -38.30 -2.75
N ASN A 3 3.92 -37.13 -2.10
CA ASN A 3 4.31 -35.86 -2.74
C ASN A 3 5.80 -35.81 -3.15
N ALA A 4 6.66 -36.54 -2.44
CA ALA A 4 8.09 -36.65 -2.75
C ALA A 4 8.39 -37.62 -3.92
N TYR A 5 7.49 -38.56 -4.19
CA TYR A 5 7.61 -39.51 -5.29
C TYR A 5 7.21 -38.85 -6.62
N THR A 6 6.17 -38.01 -6.61
CA THR A 6 5.75 -37.18 -7.75
C THR A 6 6.86 -36.22 -8.18
N ALA A 7 7.49 -35.53 -7.21
CA ALA A 7 8.63 -34.63 -7.44
C ALA A 7 9.85 -35.34 -8.06
N LYS A 8 10.12 -36.61 -7.69
CA LYS A 8 11.23 -37.40 -8.24
C LYS A 8 10.99 -37.92 -9.66
N ALA A 9 9.74 -38.23 -10.01
CA ALA A 9 9.38 -38.68 -11.36
C ALA A 9 9.49 -37.55 -12.40
N TYR A 10 9.20 -36.31 -11.96
CA TYR A 10 9.38 -35.09 -12.74
C TYR A 10 10.85 -34.84 -13.12
N ALA A 11 11.76 -34.90 -12.14
CA ALA A 11 13.21 -34.66 -12.34
C ALA A 11 13.89 -35.62 -13.34
N ARG A 12 13.48 -36.89 -13.39
CA ARG A 12 14.04 -37.88 -14.33
C ARG A 12 13.67 -37.63 -15.79
N THR A 13 12.53 -36.99 -16.01
CA THR A 13 12.01 -36.70 -17.36
C THR A 13 12.70 -35.46 -17.95
N LEU A 14 13.12 -34.53 -17.09
CA LEU A 14 13.85 -33.30 -17.42
C LEU A 14 15.30 -33.56 -17.85
N ALA A 15 16.03 -34.41 -17.11
CA ALA A 15 17.42 -34.76 -17.43
C ALA A 15 17.60 -35.31 -18.85
N LYS A 16 16.67 -36.16 -19.32
CA LYS A 16 16.66 -36.72 -20.68
C LYS A 16 16.41 -35.71 -21.80
N LYS A 17 15.86 -34.54 -21.48
CA LYS A 17 15.62 -33.46 -22.45
C LYS A 17 16.83 -32.53 -22.55
N LEU A 18 17.56 -32.33 -21.45
CA LEU A 18 18.78 -31.52 -21.39
C LEU A 18 19.97 -32.17 -22.11
N GLU A 19 20.10 -33.50 -22.05
CA GLU A 19 21.11 -34.26 -22.82
C GLU A 19 20.96 -34.14 -24.35
N LYS A 20 19.83 -33.60 -24.86
CA LYS A 20 19.56 -33.42 -26.29
C LYS A 20 19.88 -32.02 -26.83
N ASP A 21 20.28 -31.07 -25.98
CA ASP A 21 20.62 -29.69 -26.39
C ASP A 21 22.13 -29.58 -26.64
N SER A 22 22.51 -29.29 -27.88
CA SER A 22 23.89 -29.27 -28.37
C SER A 22 24.75 -28.08 -27.89
N ARG A 23 24.30 -27.33 -26.87
CA ARG A 23 25.00 -26.16 -26.31
C ARG A 23 25.81 -26.46 -25.06
N TRP A 24 25.74 -27.67 -24.54
CA TRP A 24 26.37 -28.05 -23.28
C TRP A 24 27.41 -29.15 -23.54
N GLU A 25 28.68 -28.76 -23.65
CA GLU A 25 29.80 -29.67 -23.51
C GLU A 25 30.33 -29.60 -22.07
N ASP A 26 30.35 -30.76 -21.41
CA ASP A 26 31.04 -31.03 -20.13
C ASP A 26 30.45 -30.36 -18.86
N VAL A 27 29.42 -31.00 -18.30
CA VAL A 27 28.94 -30.71 -16.93
C VAL A 27 29.76 -31.52 -15.93
N GLN A 28 30.77 -30.90 -15.30
CA GLN A 28 31.52 -31.55 -14.21
C GLN A 28 31.00 -31.16 -12.81
N TYR A 29 30.73 -32.18 -12.00
CA TYR A 29 30.45 -32.07 -10.57
C TYR A 29 31.76 -32.18 -9.76
N LYS A 30 32.16 -31.12 -9.04
CA LYS A 30 33.00 -31.29 -7.84
C LYS A 30 32.33 -30.65 -6.62
N LYS A 31 32.18 -31.46 -5.58
CA LYS A 31 31.97 -31.07 -4.19
C LYS A 31 33.36 -30.85 -3.58
N ASP A 32 33.54 -29.81 -2.78
CA ASP A 32 34.50 -29.90 -1.68
C ASP A 32 33.91 -29.28 -0.42
N PHE A 33 34.07 -30.02 0.66
CA PHE A 33 33.44 -29.92 1.97
C PHE A 33 34.41 -29.28 2.98
N SER A 34 35.24 -28.33 2.54
CA SER A 34 36.35 -27.80 3.33
C SER A 34 35.97 -26.72 4.35
N PHE A 35 34.72 -26.25 4.39
CA PHE A 35 34.27 -25.31 5.44
C PHE A 35 33.66 -25.99 6.68
N ALA A 36 33.35 -27.29 6.59
CA ALA A 36 32.87 -28.09 7.73
C ALA A 36 34.00 -28.56 8.67
N ALA A 37 35.24 -28.07 8.49
CA ALA A 37 36.40 -28.49 9.26
C ALA A 37 36.68 -27.65 10.51
N GLU A 38 36.10 -26.45 10.70
CA GLU A 38 36.60 -25.57 11.77
C GLU A 38 35.84 -25.58 13.09
N LYS A 39 34.58 -26.05 13.21
CA LYS A 39 33.90 -26.14 14.52
C LYS A 39 32.91 -27.31 14.63
N GLY A 40 33.43 -28.46 15.05
CA GLY A 40 32.61 -29.59 15.52
C GLY A 40 32.09 -29.40 16.96
N ILE A 41 31.18 -30.21 17.53
CA ILE A 41 30.52 -31.46 17.09
C ILE A 41 29.22 -31.62 17.92
N LEU A 42 28.14 -32.18 17.37
CA LEU A 42 27.57 -33.41 17.94
C LEU A 42 26.91 -34.28 16.86
N TYR A 43 27.32 -35.55 16.86
CA TYR A 43 26.98 -36.63 15.95
C TYR A 43 25.59 -37.22 16.24
N LEU A 44 24.81 -37.49 15.19
CA LEU A 44 23.68 -38.44 15.19
C LEU A 44 23.89 -39.47 14.05
N PRO A 45 23.53 -40.75 14.23
CA PRO A 45 24.00 -41.85 13.38
C PRO A 45 23.45 -41.83 11.95
N GLU A 46 24.29 -42.26 11.01
CA GLU A 46 24.11 -42.27 9.55
C GLU A 46 22.87 -43.03 9.04
N GLU A 47 22.27 -43.92 9.86
CA GLU A 47 21.06 -44.67 9.49
C GLU A 47 19.76 -43.85 9.56
N GLN A 48 19.78 -42.64 10.12
CA GLN A 48 18.66 -41.69 10.08
C GLN A 48 18.81 -40.61 8.99
N PHE A 49 19.88 -40.67 8.19
CA PHE A 49 20.28 -39.65 7.22
C PHE A 49 20.10 -40.06 5.75
N ALA A 50 19.25 -41.04 5.46
CA ALA A 50 19.02 -41.53 4.09
C ALA A 50 17.90 -40.80 3.31
N ALA A 51 17.35 -39.69 3.83
CA ALA A 51 16.20 -39.04 3.19
C ALA A 51 16.54 -37.78 2.38
N LEU A 52 17.54 -36.99 2.73
CA LEU A 52 17.68 -35.64 2.17
C LEU A 52 19.12 -35.17 2.26
N THR A 53 19.72 -34.88 1.11
CA THR A 53 20.57 -33.69 0.83
C THR A 53 21.24 -33.91 -0.54
N ASP A 54 20.56 -33.52 -1.61
CA ASP A 54 21.26 -33.07 -2.82
C ASP A 54 21.34 -31.54 -2.78
N PRO A 55 22.51 -30.95 -2.48
CA PRO A 55 22.68 -29.51 -2.23
C PRO A 55 22.70 -28.64 -3.50
N ARG A 56 21.97 -28.99 -4.55
CA ARG A 56 22.00 -28.27 -5.85
C ARG A 56 20.63 -27.86 -6.42
N ALA A 57 19.55 -28.04 -5.68
CA ALA A 57 18.19 -27.75 -6.15
C ALA A 57 17.68 -26.36 -5.71
N ALA A 58 18.38 -25.30 -6.12
CA ALA A 58 17.99 -23.91 -5.86
C ALA A 58 17.85 -22.99 -7.11
N PRO A 59 18.32 -23.29 -8.34
CA PRO A 59 18.18 -22.32 -9.45
C PRO A 59 16.91 -22.44 -10.33
N GLU A 60 16.17 -23.55 -10.35
CA GLU A 60 15.19 -23.80 -11.44
C GLU A 60 13.79 -23.17 -11.26
N ILE A 61 13.42 -22.69 -10.06
CA ILE A 61 12.17 -21.91 -9.86
C ILE A 61 12.28 -20.52 -10.52
N LEU A 62 13.51 -20.12 -10.86
CA LEU A 62 13.86 -18.78 -11.33
C LEU A 62 14.21 -18.77 -12.82
N GLY A 63 14.03 -19.90 -13.51
CA GLY A 63 14.19 -20.00 -14.96
C GLY A 63 12.89 -19.81 -15.75
N ALA A 64 11.74 -19.68 -15.06
CA ALA A 64 10.40 -19.61 -15.66
C ALA A 64 9.76 -18.21 -15.64
N LEU A 65 10.36 -17.21 -14.97
CA LEU A 65 9.90 -15.82 -15.11
C LEU A 65 10.38 -15.29 -16.48
N PRO A 66 9.65 -14.37 -17.13
CA PRO A 66 10.13 -13.74 -18.36
C PRO A 66 11.46 -13.02 -18.11
N THR A 67 12.36 -13.07 -19.10
CA THR A 67 13.75 -12.60 -19.02
C THR A 67 13.88 -11.15 -18.52
N SER A 68 12.85 -10.31 -18.75
CA SER A 68 12.80 -8.91 -18.32
C SER A 68 12.66 -8.68 -16.81
N THR A 69 12.02 -9.61 -16.09
CA THR A 69 11.77 -9.51 -14.64
C THR A 69 12.95 -10.08 -13.85
N LEU A 70 13.54 -11.17 -14.35
CA LEU A 70 14.72 -11.82 -13.79
C LEU A 70 16.02 -11.07 -14.06
N GLU A 71 16.15 -10.36 -15.19
CA GLU A 71 17.32 -9.52 -15.45
C GLU A 71 17.53 -8.43 -14.38
N LYS A 72 16.45 -8.04 -13.68
CA LYS A 72 16.46 -7.02 -12.62
C LYS A 72 16.41 -7.59 -11.20
N ALA A 73 16.16 -8.88 -11.04
CA ALA A 73 15.96 -9.52 -9.75
C ALA A 73 17.22 -10.25 -9.28
N THR A 74 17.71 -9.94 -8.08
CA THR A 74 18.79 -10.70 -7.45
C THR A 74 18.17 -11.70 -6.49
N LEU A 75 18.48 -12.98 -6.69
CA LEU A 75 17.91 -14.07 -5.91
C LEU A 75 18.84 -14.51 -4.82
N SER A 76 18.33 -14.50 -3.60
CA SER A 76 19.05 -14.92 -2.40
C SER A 76 18.42 -16.17 -1.79
N GLU A 77 19.18 -16.83 -0.92
CA GLU A 77 18.89 -18.14 -0.32
C GLU A 77 17.46 -18.26 0.27
N TYR A 78 16.95 -19.48 0.33
CA TYR A 78 15.67 -19.77 1.00
C TYR A 78 15.89 -19.89 2.51
N ILE A 79 15.01 -19.28 3.28
CA ILE A 79 15.00 -19.35 4.74
C ILE A 79 13.83 -20.23 5.16
N VAL A 80 14.07 -21.17 6.08
CA VAL A 80 13.02 -22.08 6.58
C VAL A 80 12.69 -21.67 8.00
N SER A 81 11.39 -21.55 8.32
CA SER A 81 10.94 -21.26 9.67
C SER A 81 11.33 -22.37 10.64
N ASP A 82 11.48 -22.06 11.93
CA ASP A 82 11.87 -23.03 12.96
C ASP A 82 10.94 -24.25 13.04
N ASN A 83 9.64 -24.02 12.78
CA ASN A 83 8.62 -25.06 12.74
C ASN A 83 8.60 -25.87 11.42
N LYS A 84 9.47 -25.54 10.45
CA LYS A 84 9.59 -26.15 9.11
C LYS A 84 8.31 -26.10 8.26
N LYS A 85 7.39 -25.19 8.57
CA LYS A 85 6.11 -25.04 7.86
C LYS A 85 6.16 -23.97 6.77
N ILE A 86 7.03 -22.98 6.89
CA ILE A 86 7.11 -21.85 5.97
C ILE A 86 8.52 -21.77 5.38
N TYR A 87 8.55 -21.56 4.07
CA TYR A 87 9.76 -21.30 3.30
C TYR A 87 9.66 -19.87 2.78
N LEU A 88 10.63 -19.03 3.15
CA LEU A 88 10.75 -17.66 2.68
C LEU A 88 11.79 -17.61 1.57
N ILE A 89 11.41 -17.09 0.42
CA ILE A 89 12.32 -16.84 -0.71
C ILE A 89 12.50 -15.34 -0.81
N THR A 90 13.74 -14.88 -0.75
CA THR A 90 14.06 -13.45 -0.81
C THR A 90 14.40 -13.04 -2.24
N MET A 91 13.74 -11.98 -2.72
CA MET A 91 13.93 -11.44 -4.06
C MET A 91 14.21 -9.94 -3.94
N GLY A 92 15.39 -9.51 -4.39
CA GLY A 92 15.75 -8.10 -4.46
C GLY A 92 15.44 -7.55 -5.86
N PHE A 93 14.74 -6.42 -5.94
CA PHE A 93 14.44 -5.73 -7.20
C PHE A 93 15.05 -4.33 -7.19
N THR A 94 15.61 -3.90 -8.32
CA THR A 94 15.96 -2.49 -8.53
C THR A 94 14.85 -1.83 -9.33
N ILE A 95 14.05 -0.98 -8.67
CA ILE A 95 12.89 -0.32 -9.27
C ILE A 95 13.07 1.19 -9.14
N ASP A 96 12.66 1.93 -10.18
CA ASP A 96 12.55 3.38 -10.07
C ASP A 96 11.31 3.76 -9.23
N MET A 97 11.57 4.36 -8.06
CA MET A 97 10.54 4.79 -7.11
C MET A 97 9.58 5.84 -7.69
N GLU A 98 10.00 6.58 -8.71
CA GLU A 98 9.17 7.62 -9.32
C GLU A 98 8.18 7.06 -10.35
N ASN A 99 8.32 5.79 -10.74
CA ASN A 99 7.48 5.15 -11.75
C ASN A 99 6.55 4.08 -11.15
N PRO A 100 5.35 4.46 -10.65
CA PRO A 100 4.41 3.52 -10.07
C PRO A 100 3.88 2.48 -11.09
N LEU A 101 3.93 2.77 -12.40
CA LEU A 101 3.51 1.81 -13.43
C LEU A 101 4.49 0.64 -13.53
N GLU A 102 5.80 0.90 -13.43
CA GLU A 102 6.82 -0.15 -13.45
C GLU A 102 6.69 -1.06 -12.22
N ARG A 103 6.53 -0.46 -11.03
CA ARG A 103 6.26 -1.18 -9.79
C ARG A 103 5.01 -2.06 -9.91
N ASN A 104 3.89 -1.47 -10.34
CA ASN A 104 2.62 -2.20 -10.42
C ASN A 104 2.68 -3.33 -11.45
N TYR A 105 3.32 -3.10 -12.61
CA TYR A 105 3.50 -4.13 -13.64
C TYR A 105 4.32 -5.32 -13.12
N LEU A 106 5.44 -5.03 -12.44
CA LEU A 106 6.30 -6.06 -11.84
C LEU A 106 5.53 -6.94 -10.84
N LEU A 107 4.76 -6.32 -9.95
CA LEU A 107 4.03 -7.03 -8.90
C LEU A 107 2.77 -7.75 -9.42
N ASP A 108 2.08 -7.18 -10.42
CA ASP A 108 1.00 -7.88 -11.15
C ASP A 108 1.56 -9.12 -11.87
N ASP A 109 2.71 -9.01 -12.53
CA ASP A 109 3.36 -10.13 -13.23
C ASP A 109 3.78 -11.22 -12.24
N LEU A 110 4.38 -10.84 -11.10
CA LEU A 110 4.75 -11.77 -10.04
C LEU A 110 3.52 -12.51 -9.48
N GLY A 111 2.45 -11.79 -9.15
CA GLY A 111 1.20 -12.40 -8.64
C GLY A 111 0.54 -13.33 -9.64
N ARG A 112 0.53 -12.94 -10.93
CA ARG A 112 0.03 -13.79 -12.02
C ARG A 112 0.86 -15.06 -12.16
N LEU A 113 2.19 -14.96 -12.12
CA LEU A 113 3.09 -16.11 -12.25
C LEU A 113 2.93 -17.10 -11.09
N ILE A 114 2.78 -16.59 -9.86
CA ILE A 114 2.47 -17.42 -8.69
C ILE A 114 1.15 -18.18 -8.91
N THR A 115 0.12 -17.49 -9.41
CA THR A 115 -1.21 -18.07 -9.64
C THR A 115 -1.16 -19.12 -10.77
N GLU A 116 -0.57 -18.79 -11.92
CA GLU A 116 -0.44 -19.70 -13.07
C GLU A 116 0.33 -20.96 -12.67
N THR A 117 1.48 -20.81 -11.99
CA THR A 117 2.29 -21.95 -11.52
C THR A 117 1.50 -22.83 -10.54
N ARG A 118 0.68 -22.23 -9.68
CA ARG A 118 -0.15 -22.96 -8.72
C ARG A 118 -1.27 -23.75 -9.39
N GLU A 119 -1.84 -23.23 -10.49
CA GLU A 119 -2.92 -23.87 -11.25
C GLU A 119 -2.41 -24.95 -12.22
N GLU A 120 -1.11 -25.01 -12.52
CA GLU A 120 -0.52 -26.01 -13.43
C GLU A 120 -0.58 -27.45 -12.87
N ASP A 121 -0.53 -27.63 -11.55
CA ASP A 121 -0.58 -28.93 -10.90
C ASP A 121 -1.49 -28.90 -9.67
N LYS A 122 -2.36 -29.92 -9.55
CA LYS A 122 -3.25 -30.09 -8.38
C LYS A 122 -2.48 -30.30 -7.08
N ASP A 123 -1.27 -30.85 -7.16
CA ASP A 123 -0.41 -31.00 -5.99
C ASP A 123 0.14 -29.62 -5.52
N TYR A 124 0.21 -28.62 -6.40
CA TYR A 124 0.59 -27.24 -6.07
C TYR A 124 -0.58 -26.40 -5.54
N GLU A 125 -1.81 -26.70 -5.95
CA GLU A 125 -3.02 -26.02 -5.42
C GLU A 125 -3.10 -26.09 -3.87
N ALA A 126 -2.56 -27.16 -3.29
CA ALA A 126 -2.49 -27.39 -1.85
C ALA A 126 -1.47 -26.50 -1.10
N LEU A 127 -0.58 -25.82 -1.82
CA LEU A 127 0.38 -24.87 -1.25
C LEU A 127 -0.26 -23.49 -1.10
N ASP A 128 -0.07 -22.89 0.06
CA ASP A 128 -0.38 -21.48 0.34
C ASP A 128 0.86 -20.65 -0.02
N VAL A 129 0.86 -20.06 -1.22
CA VAL A 129 1.97 -19.29 -1.79
C VAL A 129 1.50 -17.86 -2.01
N GLY A 130 2.24 -16.90 -1.48
CA GLY A 130 2.03 -15.48 -1.71
C GLY A 130 3.34 -14.72 -1.59
N PHE A 131 3.30 -13.41 -1.81
CA PHE A 131 4.46 -12.54 -1.67
C PHE A 131 4.16 -11.41 -0.69
N THR A 132 5.22 -10.89 -0.07
CA THR A 132 5.15 -9.73 0.80
C THR A 132 6.46 -8.94 0.73
N GLY A 133 6.50 -7.78 1.36
CA GLY A 133 7.70 -6.95 1.41
C GLY A 133 7.50 -5.68 2.20
N GLY A 134 8.41 -4.72 2.01
CA GLY A 134 8.29 -3.39 2.61
C GLY A 134 7.06 -2.63 2.11
N LEU A 135 6.89 -1.40 2.62
CA LEU A 135 5.75 -0.51 2.33
C LEU A 135 5.38 -0.44 0.84
N MET A 136 6.36 -0.48 -0.07
CA MET A 136 6.12 -0.43 -1.51
C MET A 136 5.25 -1.56 -2.07
N VAL A 137 5.40 -2.79 -1.53
CA VAL A 137 4.64 -3.96 -1.98
C VAL A 137 3.21 -3.89 -1.44
N ILE A 138 3.07 -3.42 -0.21
CA ILE A 138 1.78 -3.22 0.45
C ILE A 138 0.99 -2.09 -0.23
N ASP A 139 1.67 -0.99 -0.57
CA ASP A 139 1.09 0.14 -1.29
C ASP A 139 0.53 -0.28 -2.66
N TYR A 140 1.15 -1.25 -3.34
CA TYR A 140 0.68 -1.74 -4.64
C TYR A 140 -0.73 -2.38 -4.55
N GLU A 141 -0.94 -3.32 -3.63
CA GLU A 141 -2.26 -3.93 -3.43
C GLU A 141 -3.24 -2.93 -2.80
N GLY A 142 -2.75 -2.10 -1.89
CA GLY A 142 -3.52 -1.01 -1.29
C GLY A 142 -4.08 -0.03 -2.32
N ASP A 143 -3.24 0.44 -3.25
CA ASP A 143 -3.62 1.33 -4.36
C ASP A 143 -4.65 0.66 -5.27
N LYS A 144 -4.45 -0.62 -5.62
CA LYS A 144 -5.37 -1.38 -6.48
C LYS A 144 -6.74 -1.55 -5.82
N MET A 145 -6.76 -1.91 -4.53
CA MET A 145 -7.98 -2.03 -3.75
C MET A 145 -8.71 -0.68 -3.64
N ALA A 146 -7.97 0.38 -3.29
CA ALA A 146 -8.51 1.73 -3.17
C ALA A 146 -9.12 2.22 -4.49
N MET A 147 -8.46 1.99 -5.64
CA MET A 147 -9.02 2.36 -6.94
C MET A 147 -10.31 1.61 -7.26
N GLN A 148 -10.37 0.30 -7.01
CA GLN A 148 -11.60 -0.48 -7.18
C GLN A 148 -12.73 0.05 -6.31
N ASP A 149 -12.44 0.37 -5.06
CA ASP A 149 -13.42 0.91 -4.11
C ASP A 149 -13.86 2.32 -4.48
N ILE A 150 -12.99 3.15 -5.03
CA ILE A 150 -13.36 4.47 -5.56
C ILE A 150 -14.37 4.31 -6.70
N TYR A 151 -14.12 3.42 -7.67
CA TYR A 151 -15.08 3.20 -8.76
C TYR A 151 -16.41 2.63 -8.27
N ARG A 152 -16.38 1.65 -7.36
CA ARG A 152 -17.59 1.06 -6.75
C ARG A 152 -18.37 2.11 -5.98
N THR A 153 -17.69 2.89 -5.13
CA THR A 153 -18.32 3.92 -4.30
C THR A 153 -18.82 5.09 -5.13
N ALA A 154 -18.11 5.48 -6.20
CA ALA A 154 -18.59 6.49 -7.16
C ALA A 154 -19.90 6.03 -7.82
N PHE A 155 -19.95 4.78 -8.29
CA PHE A 155 -21.13 4.22 -8.92
C PHE A 155 -22.31 4.11 -7.95
N ILE A 156 -22.09 3.57 -6.75
CA ILE A 156 -23.12 3.47 -5.71
C ILE A 156 -23.62 4.86 -5.31
N THR A 157 -22.72 5.81 -5.08
CA THR A 157 -23.05 7.20 -4.73
C THR A 157 -23.90 7.85 -5.82
N LEU A 158 -23.52 7.70 -7.09
CA LEU A 158 -24.28 8.23 -8.22
C LEU A 158 -25.70 7.65 -8.25
N ILE A 159 -25.85 6.32 -8.08
CA ILE A 159 -27.17 5.67 -8.03
C ILE A 159 -28.00 6.20 -6.86
N LEU A 160 -27.40 6.28 -5.67
CA LEU A 160 -28.09 6.77 -4.47
C LEU A 160 -28.54 8.23 -4.64
N ILE A 161 -27.70 9.08 -5.23
CA ILE A 161 -28.05 10.46 -5.58
C ILE A 161 -29.23 10.47 -6.55
N LEU A 162 -29.19 9.67 -7.63
CA LEU A 162 -30.29 9.62 -8.59
C LEU A 162 -31.60 9.14 -7.95
N ILE A 163 -31.55 8.15 -7.06
CA ILE A 163 -32.70 7.68 -6.28
C ILE A 163 -33.21 8.78 -5.36
N LEU A 164 -32.33 9.46 -4.63
CA LEU A 164 -32.69 10.56 -3.72
C LEU A 164 -33.38 11.69 -4.47
N LEU A 165 -32.82 12.12 -5.60
CA LEU A 165 -33.42 13.15 -6.45
C LEU A 165 -34.76 12.67 -7.04
N PHE A 166 -34.84 11.40 -7.46
CA PHE A 166 -36.10 10.84 -7.94
C PHE A 166 -37.18 10.84 -6.84
N VAL A 167 -36.84 10.47 -5.61
CA VAL A 167 -37.77 10.50 -4.47
C VAL A 167 -38.20 11.94 -4.13
N SER A 168 -37.25 12.89 -4.17
CA SER A 168 -37.49 14.30 -3.88
C SER A 168 -38.42 14.96 -4.91
N PHE A 169 -38.13 14.75 -6.19
CA PHE A 169 -38.78 15.44 -7.30
C PHE A 169 -39.85 14.63 -8.04
N ARG A 170 -39.95 13.31 -7.78
CA ARG A 170 -40.88 12.36 -8.42
C ARG A 170 -40.87 12.41 -9.96
N SER A 171 -39.72 12.71 -10.53
CA SER A 171 -39.49 12.79 -11.97
C SER A 171 -38.10 12.24 -12.29
N LEU A 172 -37.96 11.46 -13.38
CA LEU A 172 -36.65 11.00 -13.87
C LEU A 172 -35.87 12.10 -14.58
N SER A 173 -36.54 13.15 -15.08
CA SER A 173 -35.86 14.18 -15.87
C SER A 173 -34.97 15.08 -15.01
N LEU A 174 -35.43 15.47 -13.82
CA LEU A 174 -34.72 16.40 -12.93
C LEU A 174 -33.41 15.81 -12.36
N PRO A 175 -33.36 14.54 -11.91
CA PRO A 175 -32.10 13.87 -11.55
C PRO A 175 -31.07 13.88 -12.68
N LEU A 176 -31.48 13.51 -13.91
CA LEU A 176 -30.60 13.48 -15.07
C LEU A 176 -30.07 14.87 -15.43
N LEU A 177 -30.94 15.89 -15.40
CA LEU A 177 -30.57 17.29 -15.63
C LEU A 177 -29.59 17.83 -14.59
N SER A 178 -29.59 17.26 -13.37
CA SER A 178 -28.67 17.64 -12.28
C SER A 178 -27.35 16.88 -12.35
N ALA A 179 -27.37 15.63 -12.82
CA ALA A 179 -26.19 14.79 -12.92
C ALA A 179 -25.23 15.27 -14.02
N ILE A 180 -25.76 15.72 -15.17
CA ILE A 180 -24.94 16.19 -16.30
C ILE A 180 -24.00 17.36 -15.92
N PRO A 181 -24.47 18.50 -15.37
CA PRO A 181 -23.59 19.61 -15.00
C PRO A 181 -22.60 19.23 -13.91
N LEU A 182 -23.00 18.36 -12.98
CA LEU A 182 -22.14 17.84 -11.92
C LEU A 182 -20.96 17.03 -12.51
N LEU A 183 -21.25 16.07 -13.40
CA LEU A 183 -20.22 15.27 -14.06
C LEU A 183 -19.27 16.13 -14.88
N ILE A 184 -19.80 17.14 -15.59
CA ILE A 184 -18.96 18.10 -16.35
C ILE A 184 -18.07 18.91 -15.40
N GLY A 185 -18.60 19.39 -14.27
CA GLY A 185 -17.81 20.07 -13.24
C GLY A 185 -16.67 19.22 -12.68
N ILE A 186 -16.93 17.93 -12.46
CA ILE A 186 -15.89 16.97 -12.03
C ILE A 186 -14.86 16.77 -13.13
N ILE A 187 -15.27 16.59 -14.39
CA ILE A 187 -14.34 16.47 -15.53
C ILE A 187 -13.45 17.73 -15.64
N TRP A 188 -14.02 18.93 -15.49
CA TRP A 188 -13.25 20.17 -15.48
C TRP A 188 -12.27 20.22 -14.30
N THR A 189 -12.72 19.80 -13.12
CA THR A 189 -11.87 19.72 -11.94
C THR A 189 -10.69 18.78 -12.17
N SER A 190 -10.96 17.54 -12.60
CA SER A 190 -9.92 16.57 -12.93
C SER A 190 -8.97 17.14 -13.99
N GLY A 191 -9.49 17.75 -15.05
CA GLY A 191 -8.69 18.36 -16.10
C GLY A 191 -7.74 19.45 -15.60
N VAL A 192 -8.21 20.36 -14.72
CA VAL A 192 -7.36 21.40 -14.13
C VAL A 192 -6.34 20.80 -13.16
N ILE A 193 -6.74 19.81 -12.36
CA ILE A 193 -5.86 19.18 -11.37
C ILE A 193 -4.74 18.39 -12.04
N PHE A 194 -5.02 17.68 -13.14
CA PHE A 194 -3.98 17.00 -13.93
C PHE A 194 -3.02 17.95 -14.65
N LEU A 195 -3.33 19.25 -14.75
CA LEU A 195 -2.36 20.26 -15.22
C LEU A 195 -1.43 20.73 -14.10
N VAL A 196 -1.82 20.54 -12.84
CA VAL A 196 -1.06 20.98 -11.66
C VAL A 196 -0.26 19.83 -11.05
N TYR A 197 -0.78 18.61 -11.11
CA TYR A 197 -0.17 17.42 -10.53
C TYR A 197 -0.07 16.30 -11.57
N ASP A 198 1.14 15.72 -11.70
CA ASP A 198 1.38 14.57 -12.57
C ASP A 198 0.78 13.27 -12.02
N SER A 199 0.65 13.17 -10.69
CA SER A 199 0.07 12.01 -10.01
C SER A 199 -0.81 12.41 -8.83
N LEU A 200 -1.90 11.68 -8.67
CA LEU A 200 -2.83 11.78 -7.53
C LEU A 200 -2.68 10.55 -6.66
N ASN A 201 -2.67 10.76 -5.34
CA ASN A 201 -2.78 9.66 -4.39
C ASN A 201 -4.23 9.18 -4.25
N ALA A 202 -4.42 7.98 -3.68
CA ALA A 202 -5.73 7.37 -3.46
C ALA A 202 -6.70 8.25 -2.66
N LEU A 203 -6.23 8.93 -1.60
CA LEU A 203 -7.04 9.83 -0.78
C LEU A 203 -7.58 11.02 -1.59
N SER A 204 -6.74 11.57 -2.46
CA SER A 204 -7.08 12.69 -3.36
C SER A 204 -8.02 12.25 -4.47
N ALA A 205 -7.87 11.03 -4.98
CA ALA A 205 -8.79 10.44 -5.96
C ALA A 205 -10.20 10.20 -5.37
N ALA A 206 -10.28 9.74 -4.10
CA ALA A 206 -11.56 9.59 -3.40
C ALA A 206 -12.34 10.91 -3.28
N PHE A 207 -11.65 12.05 -3.32
CA PHE A 207 -12.29 13.36 -3.30
C PHE A 207 -13.20 13.61 -4.52
N ALA A 208 -12.92 13.01 -5.68
CA ALA A 208 -13.82 13.11 -6.83
C ALA A 208 -15.23 12.55 -6.52
N VAL A 209 -15.30 11.52 -5.66
CA VAL A 209 -16.57 10.96 -5.17
C VAL A 209 -17.24 11.90 -4.16
N LEU A 210 -16.46 12.54 -3.27
CA LEU A 210 -16.99 13.58 -2.38
C LEU A 210 -17.56 14.77 -3.14
N LEU A 211 -16.93 15.19 -4.25
CA LEU A 211 -17.45 16.25 -5.11
C LEU A 211 -18.82 15.93 -5.71
N LEU A 212 -19.14 14.65 -5.98
CA LEU A 212 -20.49 14.27 -6.40
C LEU A 212 -21.52 14.65 -5.34
N GLY A 213 -21.24 14.34 -4.08
CA GLY A 213 -22.11 14.64 -2.95
C GLY A 213 -22.21 16.13 -2.64
N LEU A 214 -21.08 16.85 -2.62
CA LEU A 214 -21.06 18.28 -2.32
C LEU A 214 -21.63 19.12 -3.47
N GLY A 215 -21.37 18.72 -4.72
CA GLY A 215 -21.79 19.46 -5.91
C GLY A 215 -23.28 19.30 -6.23
N ILE A 216 -23.89 18.16 -5.89
CA ILE A 216 -25.31 17.95 -6.17
C ILE A 216 -26.22 18.89 -5.37
N ASP A 217 -25.77 19.34 -4.20
CA ASP A 217 -26.51 20.28 -3.35
C ASP A 217 -26.78 21.60 -4.10
N PHE A 218 -25.84 22.05 -4.94
CA PHE A 218 -26.03 23.24 -5.78
C PHE A 218 -27.22 23.06 -6.73
N CYS A 219 -27.30 21.90 -7.38
CA CYS A 219 -28.43 21.55 -8.25
C CYS A 219 -29.74 21.48 -7.47
N ILE A 220 -29.75 20.84 -6.30
CA ILE A 220 -30.95 20.68 -5.47
C ILE A 220 -31.49 22.04 -5.04
N HIS A 221 -30.64 22.92 -4.51
CA HIS A 221 -31.07 24.24 -4.05
C HIS A 221 -31.62 25.10 -5.20
N LEU A 222 -30.90 25.16 -6.33
CA LEU A 222 -31.33 25.93 -7.49
C LEU A 222 -32.61 25.38 -8.11
N LEU A 223 -32.71 24.06 -8.32
CA LEU A 223 -33.92 23.46 -8.89
C LEU A 223 -35.12 23.62 -7.96
N THR A 224 -34.95 23.44 -6.65
CA THR A 224 -36.05 23.57 -5.69
C THR A 224 -36.60 24.99 -5.67
N ARG A 225 -35.72 26.00 -5.73
CA ARG A 225 -36.14 27.40 -5.83
C ARG A 225 -36.79 27.69 -7.17
N PHE A 226 -36.15 27.32 -8.28
CA PHE A 226 -36.69 27.48 -9.63
C PHE A 226 -38.09 26.88 -9.76
N MET A 227 -38.31 25.70 -9.19
CA MET A 227 -39.64 25.08 -9.15
C MET A 227 -40.66 25.89 -8.36
N GLY A 228 -40.27 26.49 -7.23
CA GLY A 228 -41.16 27.36 -6.46
C GLY A 228 -41.55 28.61 -7.24
N GLU A 229 -40.58 29.25 -7.89
CA GLU A 229 -40.82 30.44 -8.71
C GLU A 229 -41.67 30.12 -9.96
N MET A 230 -41.48 28.95 -10.57
CA MET A 230 -42.32 28.48 -11.68
C MET A 230 -43.76 28.21 -11.26
N GLU A 231 -44.01 27.74 -10.04
CA GLU A 231 -45.36 27.56 -9.48
C GLU A 231 -46.05 28.90 -9.22
N GLU A 232 -45.30 29.95 -8.86
CA GLU A 232 -45.83 31.27 -8.53
C GLU A 232 -46.03 32.18 -9.76
N HIS A 233 -45.08 32.16 -10.71
CA HIS A 233 -45.02 33.14 -11.79
C HIS A 233 -45.32 32.58 -13.20
N ASP A 234 -45.30 31.25 -13.41
CA ASP A 234 -45.42 30.55 -14.71
C ASP A 234 -44.58 31.18 -15.85
N ASN A 235 -43.43 31.78 -15.52
CA ASN A 235 -42.52 32.40 -16.47
C ASN A 235 -41.09 31.95 -16.19
N VAL A 236 -40.49 31.25 -17.16
CA VAL A 236 -39.17 30.62 -17.04
C VAL A 236 -38.06 31.65 -16.81
N THR A 237 -38.10 32.78 -17.50
CA THR A 237 -37.06 33.83 -17.38
C THR A 237 -37.11 34.47 -16.00
N LEU A 238 -38.30 34.89 -15.55
CA LEU A 238 -38.50 35.45 -14.22
C LEU A 238 -38.15 34.44 -13.12
N ALA A 239 -38.50 33.16 -13.32
CA ALA A 239 -38.18 32.12 -12.36
C ALA A 239 -36.68 31.91 -12.18
N PHE A 240 -35.89 31.94 -13.26
CA PHE A 240 -34.43 31.89 -13.15
C PHE A 240 -33.86 33.15 -12.53
N GLU A 241 -34.33 34.33 -12.93
CA GLU A 241 -33.89 35.61 -12.35
C GLU A 241 -34.04 35.60 -10.82
N HIS A 242 -35.24 35.29 -10.33
CA HIS A 242 -35.51 35.20 -8.89
C HIS A 242 -34.68 34.10 -8.21
N THR A 243 -34.50 32.95 -8.86
CA THR A 243 -33.67 31.86 -8.34
C THR A 243 -32.23 32.30 -8.12
N PHE A 244 -31.63 32.99 -9.07
CA PHE A 244 -30.23 33.44 -8.96
C PHE A 244 -30.08 34.59 -7.97
N VAL A 245 -31.01 35.54 -7.94
CA VAL A 245 -30.97 36.70 -7.03
C VAL A 245 -31.10 36.26 -5.56
N HIS A 246 -31.97 35.29 -5.26
CA HIS A 246 -32.24 34.87 -3.89
C HIS A 246 -31.39 33.66 -3.46
N THR A 247 -31.51 32.54 -4.16
CA THR A 247 -30.85 31.29 -3.78
C THR A 247 -29.45 31.18 -4.37
N GLY A 248 -29.22 31.70 -5.58
CA GLY A 248 -27.90 31.68 -6.21
C GLY A 248 -26.82 32.31 -5.34
N ARG A 249 -27.10 33.46 -4.69
CA ARG A 249 -26.17 34.12 -3.76
C ARG A 249 -25.82 33.25 -2.55
N ALA A 250 -26.81 32.58 -1.97
CA ALA A 250 -26.60 31.68 -0.84
C ALA A 250 -25.76 30.45 -1.24
N VAL A 251 -26.01 29.90 -2.43
CA VAL A 251 -25.25 28.76 -2.97
C VAL A 251 -23.79 29.15 -3.26
N ILE A 252 -23.56 30.33 -3.86
CA ILE A 252 -22.20 30.86 -4.07
C ILE A 252 -21.46 30.99 -2.74
N LEU A 253 -22.10 31.62 -1.74
CA LEU A 253 -21.48 31.80 -0.43
C LEU A 253 -21.13 30.47 0.23
N GLY A 254 -22.06 29.51 0.22
CA GLY A 254 -21.83 28.16 0.75
C GLY A 254 -20.68 27.44 0.04
N CYS A 255 -20.62 27.52 -1.29
CA CYS A 255 -19.52 26.97 -2.06
C CYS A 255 -18.17 27.61 -1.67
N LEU A 256 -18.10 28.93 -1.54
CA LEU A 256 -16.87 29.63 -1.18
C LEU A 256 -16.41 29.30 0.24
N THR A 257 -17.33 29.18 1.20
CA THR A 257 -16.98 28.79 2.58
C THR A 257 -16.44 27.36 2.65
N THR A 258 -17.04 26.43 1.90
CA THR A 258 -16.56 25.04 1.84
C THR A 258 -15.23 24.95 1.10
N ALA A 259 -15.07 25.68 -0.01
CA ALA A 259 -13.81 25.78 -0.73
C ALA A 259 -12.69 26.36 0.16
N ALA A 260 -12.99 27.38 0.97
CA ALA A 260 -12.03 27.94 1.93
C ALA A 260 -11.65 26.93 3.03
N ALA A 261 -12.60 26.12 3.51
CA ALA A 261 -12.31 25.05 4.46
C ALA A 261 -11.35 24.00 3.87
N PHE A 262 -11.59 23.54 2.63
CA PHE A 262 -10.65 22.65 1.95
C PHE A 262 -9.31 23.32 1.67
N PHE A 263 -9.30 24.59 1.28
CA PHE A 263 -8.08 25.35 1.06
C PHE A 263 -7.19 25.41 2.31
N SER A 264 -7.74 25.30 3.52
CA SER A 264 -6.91 25.23 4.74
C SER A 264 -5.95 24.03 4.75
N PHE A 265 -6.29 22.92 4.07
CA PHE A 265 -5.42 21.76 3.94
C PHE A 265 -4.26 21.98 2.96
N TYR A 266 -4.26 23.05 2.17
CA TYR A 266 -3.09 23.44 1.37
C TYR A 266 -1.83 23.61 2.23
N PHE A 267 -1.98 24.03 3.48
CA PHE A 267 -0.87 24.22 4.42
C PHE A 267 -0.43 22.92 5.12
N ALA A 268 -1.07 21.78 4.84
CA ALA A 268 -0.66 20.51 5.40
C ALA A 268 0.67 20.05 4.79
N GLU A 269 1.56 19.51 5.62
CA GLU A 269 2.85 18.97 5.18
C GLU A 269 2.71 17.63 4.45
N THR A 270 1.61 16.91 4.69
CA THR A 270 1.34 15.65 4.00
C THR A 270 0.83 15.93 2.58
N LYS A 271 1.51 15.37 1.57
CA LYS A 271 1.13 15.49 0.15
C LYS A 271 -0.33 15.12 -0.09
N ALA A 272 -0.85 14.15 0.65
CA ALA A 272 -2.23 13.70 0.56
C ALA A 272 -3.27 14.76 0.97
N LEU A 273 -3.07 15.41 2.12
CA LEU A 273 -3.98 16.47 2.56
C LEU A 273 -3.81 17.74 1.72
N HIS A 274 -2.57 18.06 1.33
CA HIS A 274 -2.29 19.19 0.44
C HIS A 274 -3.05 19.06 -0.89
N GLN A 275 -2.91 17.93 -1.59
CA GLN A 275 -3.61 17.69 -2.85
C GLN A 275 -5.14 17.73 -2.65
N LEU A 276 -5.66 17.09 -1.60
CA LEU A 276 -7.08 17.13 -1.28
C LEU A 276 -7.60 18.57 -1.09
N GLY A 277 -6.82 19.41 -0.40
CA GLY A 277 -7.16 20.82 -0.19
C GLY A 277 -7.27 21.62 -1.48
N VAL A 278 -6.31 21.41 -2.41
CA VAL A 278 -6.32 22.07 -3.72
C VAL A 278 -7.49 21.60 -4.58
N ILE A 279 -7.77 20.29 -4.61
CA ILE A 279 -8.89 19.75 -5.37
C ILE A 279 -10.22 20.31 -4.85
N GLY A 280 -10.40 20.43 -3.53
CA GLY A 280 -11.61 21.03 -2.97
C GLY A 280 -11.72 22.53 -3.23
N ALA A 281 -10.63 23.27 -3.08
CA ALA A 281 -10.60 24.72 -3.27
C ALA A 281 -10.91 25.14 -4.71
N ILE A 282 -10.46 24.37 -5.71
CA ILE A 282 -10.68 24.65 -7.13
C ILE A 282 -11.92 23.93 -7.66
N GLY A 283 -12.12 22.68 -7.25
CA GLY A 283 -13.16 21.81 -7.80
C GLY A 283 -14.57 22.24 -7.45
N LEU A 284 -14.79 22.75 -6.23
CA LEU A 284 -16.11 23.26 -5.83
C LEU A 284 -16.52 24.49 -6.67
N PRO A 285 -15.69 25.55 -6.82
CA PRO A 285 -15.99 26.64 -7.73
C PRO A 285 -16.20 26.21 -9.19
N LEU A 286 -15.38 25.32 -9.74
CA LEU A 286 -15.55 24.84 -11.12
C LEU A 286 -16.88 24.09 -11.29
N THR A 287 -17.24 23.25 -10.31
CA THR A 287 -18.52 22.55 -10.28
C THR A 287 -19.68 23.52 -10.17
N LEU A 288 -19.56 24.55 -9.33
CA LEU A 288 -20.55 25.61 -9.21
C LEU A 288 -20.77 26.34 -10.54
N VAL A 289 -19.69 26.70 -11.25
CA VAL A 289 -19.76 27.34 -12.57
C VAL A 289 -20.46 26.43 -13.57
N ALA A 290 -20.09 25.15 -13.63
CA ALA A 290 -20.75 24.18 -14.50
C ALA A 290 -22.26 24.10 -14.21
N VAL A 291 -22.65 24.04 -12.93
CA VAL A 291 -24.06 24.05 -12.52
C VAL A 291 -24.77 25.34 -12.92
N PHE A 292 -24.19 26.51 -12.62
CA PHE A 292 -24.83 27.80 -12.90
C PHE A 292 -25.05 28.04 -14.40
N VAL A 293 -24.18 27.52 -15.26
CA VAL A 293 -24.28 27.70 -16.71
C VAL A 293 -25.14 26.61 -17.35
N LEU A 294 -24.86 25.35 -17.05
CA LEU A 294 -25.45 24.22 -17.79
C LEU A 294 -26.83 23.85 -17.25
N LEU A 295 -27.09 23.96 -15.94
CA LEU A 295 -28.38 23.57 -15.37
C LEU A 295 -29.52 24.41 -15.96
N PRO A 296 -29.46 25.76 -16.04
CA PRO A 296 -30.52 26.53 -16.68
C PRO A 296 -30.71 26.20 -18.15
N ALA A 297 -29.60 26.06 -18.90
CA ALA A 297 -29.63 25.73 -20.32
C ALA A 297 -30.33 24.38 -20.58
N LEU A 298 -30.00 23.37 -19.80
CA LEU A 298 -30.59 22.04 -19.89
C LEU A 298 -32.06 22.03 -19.49
N VAL A 299 -32.44 22.78 -18.46
CA VAL A 299 -33.85 22.93 -18.03
C VAL A 299 -34.67 23.63 -19.12
N VAL A 300 -34.18 24.72 -19.69
CA VAL A 300 -34.86 25.44 -20.80
C VAL A 300 -35.02 24.51 -22.00
N LEU A 301 -33.99 23.76 -22.37
CA LEU A 301 -34.06 22.79 -23.45
C LEU A 301 -35.11 21.72 -23.17
N ARG A 302 -35.15 21.17 -21.95
CA ARG A 302 -36.13 20.15 -21.57
C ARG A 302 -37.56 20.67 -21.66
N LEU A 303 -37.81 21.92 -21.25
CA LEU A 303 -39.13 22.55 -21.28
C LEU A 303 -39.68 22.73 -22.72
N LYS A 304 -38.81 22.83 -23.73
CA LYS A 304 -39.23 22.82 -25.15
C LYS A 304 -39.86 21.49 -25.57
N PHE A 305 -39.46 20.38 -24.96
CA PHE A 305 -40.01 19.04 -25.20
C PHE A 305 -41.20 18.69 -24.29
N GLY A 306 -41.90 19.71 -23.76
CA GLY A 306 -43.11 19.57 -22.96
C GLY A 306 -42.96 19.98 -21.50
N ARG A 307 -44.07 20.44 -20.91
CA ARG A 307 -44.16 20.75 -19.48
C ARG A 307 -44.12 19.46 -18.66
N PHE A 308 -43.17 19.34 -17.74
CA PHE A 308 -43.20 18.26 -16.75
C PHE A 308 -44.01 18.70 -15.53
N LYS A 309 -44.91 17.84 -15.05
CA LYS A 309 -45.71 18.11 -13.84
C LYS A 309 -44.80 18.03 -12.62
N LEU A 310 -44.48 19.18 -12.07
CA LEU A 310 -43.71 19.33 -10.85
C LEU A 310 -44.57 18.86 -9.67
N LYS A 311 -44.19 17.76 -9.04
CA LYS A 311 -44.82 17.29 -7.79
C LYS A 311 -43.77 17.26 -6.70
N ARG A 312 -43.82 18.24 -5.79
CA ARG A 312 -43.02 18.19 -4.56
C ARG A 312 -43.45 16.99 -3.72
N SER A 313 -42.50 16.20 -3.24
CA SER A 313 -42.78 15.19 -2.22
C SER A 313 -43.21 15.87 -0.92
N ARG A 314 -44.40 15.53 -0.41
CA ARG A 314 -44.87 16.01 0.91
C ARG A 314 -44.48 14.96 1.95
N PHE A 315 -43.33 15.13 2.59
CA PHE A 315 -42.94 14.34 3.74
C PHE A 315 -43.80 14.74 4.96
N ASN A 316 -45.03 14.24 5.03
CA ASN A 316 -45.97 14.56 6.12
C ASN A 316 -45.41 14.25 7.51
N ILE A 317 -44.47 13.30 7.62
CA ILE A 317 -43.80 12.94 8.87
C ILE A 317 -42.93 14.08 9.42
N LEU A 318 -42.27 14.87 8.56
CA LEU A 318 -41.44 16.00 8.99
C LEU A 318 -42.28 17.10 9.64
N ARG A 319 -43.52 17.28 9.20
CA ARG A 319 -44.47 18.20 9.84
C ARG A 319 -44.79 17.75 11.26
N VAL A 320 -45.06 16.45 11.45
CA VAL A 320 -45.36 15.89 12.78
C VAL A 320 -44.14 16.05 13.69
N VAL A 321 -42.95 15.71 13.20
CA VAL A 321 -41.69 15.86 13.94
C VAL A 321 -41.47 17.33 14.35
N GLY A 322 -41.63 18.28 13.43
CA GLY A 322 -41.45 19.70 13.73
C GLY A 322 -42.39 20.21 14.84
N VAL A 323 -43.66 19.80 14.81
CA VAL A 323 -44.63 20.16 15.86
C VAL A 323 -44.24 19.55 17.21
N GLN A 324 -43.78 18.30 17.23
CA GLN A 324 -43.35 17.66 18.48
C GLN A 324 -42.07 18.28 19.04
N ILE A 325 -41.10 18.63 18.19
CA ILE A 325 -39.88 19.31 18.62
C ILE A 325 -40.21 20.64 19.30
N GLN A 326 -41.10 21.45 18.70
CA GLN A 326 -41.53 22.71 19.31
C GLN A 326 -42.21 22.50 20.66
N ARG A 327 -43.08 21.49 20.76
CA ARG A 327 -43.78 21.15 22.00
C ARG A 327 -42.84 20.76 23.14
N PHE A 328 -41.76 20.05 22.83
CA PHE A 328 -40.81 19.52 23.82
C PHE A 328 -39.46 20.24 23.82
N ALA A 329 -39.35 21.41 23.19
CA ALA A 329 -38.08 22.10 22.96
C ALA A 329 -37.21 22.28 24.22
N PRO A 330 -37.74 22.70 25.39
CA PRO A 330 -36.91 22.84 26.59
C PRO A 330 -36.32 21.50 27.06
N GLY A 331 -37.10 20.42 27.02
CA GLY A 331 -36.64 19.09 27.40
C GLY A 331 -35.59 18.55 26.42
N ILE A 332 -35.79 18.77 25.11
CA ILE A 332 -34.81 18.41 24.08
C ILE A 332 -33.50 19.17 24.31
N LEU A 333 -33.56 20.46 24.63
CA LEU A 333 -32.37 21.28 24.85
C LEU A 333 -31.58 20.82 26.08
N VAL A 334 -32.27 20.49 27.18
CA VAL A 334 -31.65 19.88 28.36
C VAL A 334 -30.98 18.55 28.01
N ILE A 335 -31.64 17.69 27.22
CA ILE A 335 -31.06 16.41 26.77
C ILE A 335 -29.82 16.65 25.90
N LEU A 336 -29.87 17.58 24.95
CA LEU A 336 -28.73 17.90 24.08
C LEU A 336 -27.54 18.45 24.86
N VAL A 337 -27.78 19.31 25.86
CA VAL A 337 -26.72 19.80 26.75
C VAL A 337 -26.16 18.67 27.61
N ALA A 338 -27.03 17.79 28.15
CA ALA A 338 -26.59 16.64 28.93
C ALA A 338 -25.74 15.68 28.09
N LEU A 339 -26.14 15.41 26.84
CA LEU A 339 -25.36 14.61 25.89
C LEU A 339 -24.03 15.30 25.53
N PHE A 340 -24.04 16.61 25.30
CA PHE A 340 -22.82 17.37 25.03
C PHE A 340 -21.83 17.28 26.20
N VAL A 341 -22.30 17.43 27.44
CA VAL A 341 -21.46 17.28 28.64
C VAL A 341 -20.97 15.84 28.77
N LEU A 342 -21.85 14.85 28.60
CA LEU A 342 -21.49 13.43 28.70
C LEU A 342 -20.40 13.05 27.68
N PHE A 343 -20.56 13.43 26.42
CA PHE A 343 -19.57 13.17 25.38
C PHE A 343 -18.30 14.01 25.57
N GLY A 344 -18.44 15.25 26.03
CA GLY A 344 -17.31 16.14 26.36
C GLY A 344 -16.42 15.60 27.48
N ILE A 345 -17.00 14.93 28.48
CA ILE A 345 -16.24 14.25 29.55
C ILE A 345 -15.45 13.05 29.00
N ARG A 346 -16.00 12.31 28.03
CA ARG A 346 -15.37 11.10 27.48
C ARG A 346 -14.37 11.37 26.36
N ALA A 347 -14.50 12.50 25.65
CA ALA A 347 -13.67 12.86 24.50
C ALA A 347 -12.16 12.89 24.80
N PRO A 348 -11.66 13.42 25.94
CA PRO A 348 -10.23 13.40 26.26
C PRO A 348 -9.64 12.00 26.45
N SER A 349 -10.48 10.98 26.70
CA SER A 349 -10.04 9.59 26.84
C SER A 349 -9.99 8.84 25.51
N ALA A 350 -10.05 9.54 24.37
CA ALA A 350 -9.79 8.96 23.06
C ALA A 350 -8.29 8.67 22.93
N LYS A 351 -7.93 7.43 22.57
CA LYS A 351 -6.54 7.07 22.27
C LYS A 351 -6.21 7.53 20.85
N LEU A 352 -5.07 8.17 20.69
CA LEU A 352 -4.50 8.43 19.37
C LEU A 352 -3.67 7.22 18.99
N SER A 353 -3.96 6.61 17.84
CA SER A 353 -3.07 5.61 17.28
C SER A 353 -1.88 6.34 16.64
N GLU A 354 -0.68 5.95 17.05
CA GLU A 354 0.58 6.48 16.50
C GLU A 354 1.15 5.57 15.40
N SER A 355 0.63 4.34 15.26
CA SER A 355 1.11 3.38 14.28
C SER A 355 0.40 3.55 12.94
N MET A 356 1.18 3.79 11.88
CA MET A 356 0.68 3.78 10.50
C MET A 356 0.26 2.38 10.04
N TYR A 357 0.77 1.31 10.68
CA TYR A 357 0.40 -0.07 10.35
C TYR A 357 -1.07 -0.37 10.69
N GLU A 358 -1.62 0.24 11.74
CA GLU A 358 -3.05 0.08 12.08
C GLU A 358 -4.00 0.68 11.04
N LEU A 359 -3.49 1.56 10.16
CA LEU A 359 -4.25 2.13 9.05
C LEU A 359 -4.15 1.28 7.78
N MET A 360 -3.28 0.27 7.76
CA MET A 360 -3.10 -0.57 6.58
C MET A 360 -4.28 -1.55 6.42
N PRO A 361 -4.65 -1.87 5.18
CA PRO A 361 -5.76 -2.78 4.93
C PRO A 361 -5.36 -4.20 5.37
N THR A 362 -6.00 -4.75 6.40
CA THR A 362 -5.70 -6.09 6.91
C THR A 362 -6.25 -7.22 6.02
N GLU A 363 -7.09 -6.87 5.05
CA GLU A 363 -7.77 -7.83 4.16
C GLU A 363 -6.94 -8.18 2.92
N ILE A 364 -5.89 -7.41 2.59
CA ILE A 364 -5.06 -7.71 1.41
C ILE A 364 -4.10 -8.87 1.68
N GLU A 365 -3.84 -9.66 0.64
CA GLU A 365 -3.03 -10.86 0.74
C GLU A 365 -1.59 -10.52 1.15
N THR A 366 -1.00 -9.48 0.56
CA THR A 366 0.37 -9.04 0.87
C THR A 366 0.56 -8.73 2.36
N TYR A 367 -0.45 -8.13 3.02
CA TYR A 367 -0.41 -7.83 4.46
C TYR A 367 -0.54 -9.10 5.30
N GLN A 368 -1.44 -10.02 4.93
CA GLN A 368 -1.57 -11.30 5.63
C GLN A 368 -0.30 -12.15 5.52
N GLN A 369 0.37 -12.12 4.36
CA GLN A 369 1.67 -12.77 4.17
C GLN A 369 2.76 -12.07 5.01
N LEU A 370 2.73 -10.74 5.17
CA LEU A 370 3.63 -10.03 6.09
C LEU A 370 3.46 -10.54 7.52
N GLU A 371 2.22 -10.63 8.00
CA GLU A 371 1.91 -11.09 9.35
C GLU A 371 2.44 -12.51 9.60
N LYS A 372 2.27 -13.43 8.63
CA LYS A 372 2.87 -14.78 8.70
C LYS A 372 4.40 -14.74 8.79
N VAL A 373 5.05 -13.85 8.05
CA VAL A 373 6.51 -13.68 8.10
C VAL A 373 6.93 -13.15 9.47
N LYS A 374 6.23 -12.14 10.01
CA LYS A 374 6.49 -11.59 11.35
C LYS A 374 6.42 -12.67 12.42
N GLU A 375 5.35 -13.47 12.42
CA GLU A 375 5.12 -14.52 13.42
C GLU A 375 6.12 -15.68 13.37
N ASN A 376 6.64 -16.02 12.19
CA ASN A 376 7.44 -17.24 11.99
C ASN A 376 8.94 -17.03 11.81
N PHE A 377 9.39 -15.79 11.56
CA PHE A 377 10.80 -15.46 11.34
C PHE A 377 11.34 -14.39 12.28
N ASP A 378 10.60 -14.02 13.34
CA ASP A 378 10.98 -12.93 14.27
C ASP A 378 11.32 -11.63 13.52
N TYR A 379 10.61 -11.41 12.41
CA TYR A 379 10.80 -10.26 11.53
C TYR A 379 9.92 -9.11 12.03
N ASP A 380 10.54 -8.00 12.41
CA ASP A 380 9.81 -6.75 12.61
C ASP A 380 10.09 -5.82 11.42
N PRO A 381 9.07 -5.32 10.70
CA PRO A 381 9.27 -4.29 9.70
C PRO A 381 9.65 -2.93 10.30
N GLU A 382 9.42 -2.69 11.59
CA GLU A 382 9.84 -1.46 12.29
C GLU A 382 11.29 -1.58 12.77
N GLN A 383 12.23 -1.54 11.83
CA GLN A 383 13.66 -1.57 12.14
C GLN A 383 14.26 -0.16 12.12
N LEU A 384 15.12 0.14 13.09
CA LEU A 384 15.98 1.31 13.06
C LEU A 384 17.33 0.93 12.47
N THR A 385 17.63 1.43 11.27
CA THR A 385 18.94 1.24 10.66
C THR A 385 19.88 2.38 11.06
N CYS A 386 21.02 2.04 11.67
CA CYS A 386 22.08 3.00 11.97
C CYS A 386 23.29 2.79 11.04
N VAL A 387 23.61 3.81 10.26
CA VAL A 387 24.75 3.79 9.34
C VAL A 387 25.90 4.61 9.90
N VAL A 388 27.09 4.03 9.93
CA VAL A 388 28.28 4.56 10.62
C VAL A 388 29.52 4.47 9.76
N LYS A 389 30.52 5.33 10.01
CA LYS A 389 31.76 5.35 9.24
C LYS A 389 32.84 4.53 9.92
N GLY A 390 32.97 3.30 9.44
CA GLY A 390 34.05 2.40 9.84
C GLY A 390 33.79 1.63 11.14
N GLN A 391 34.61 0.60 11.36
CA GLN A 391 34.36 -0.42 12.36
C GLN A 391 34.38 0.08 13.81
N ARG A 392 35.17 1.12 14.11
CA ARG A 392 35.26 1.64 15.48
C ARG A 392 33.96 2.31 15.93
N GLU A 393 33.33 3.07 15.04
CA GLU A 393 32.03 3.69 15.30
C GLU A 393 30.93 2.62 15.34
N LEU A 394 30.99 1.61 14.47
CA LEU A 394 30.07 0.47 14.50
C LEU A 394 30.11 -0.30 15.82
N ASN A 395 31.30 -0.66 16.31
CA ASN A 395 31.46 -1.34 17.59
C ASN A 395 30.88 -0.53 18.76
N ARG A 396 31.01 0.80 18.71
CA ARG A 396 30.45 1.69 19.72
C ARG A 396 28.93 1.74 19.62
N CYS A 397 28.40 1.93 18.42
CA CYS A 397 26.99 2.02 18.12
C CYS A 397 26.22 0.76 18.56
N VAL A 398 26.71 -0.42 18.18
CA VAL A 398 26.11 -1.71 18.58
C VAL A 398 26.02 -1.83 20.10
N LYS A 399 27.10 -1.49 20.82
CA LYS A 399 27.11 -1.52 22.29
C LYS A 399 26.15 -0.51 22.91
N GLU A 400 26.05 0.69 22.34
CA GLU A 400 25.13 1.71 22.85
C GLU A 400 23.67 1.25 22.67
N PHE A 401 23.28 0.78 21.48
CA PHE A 401 21.93 0.29 21.22
C PHE A 401 21.54 -0.95 22.03
N GLN A 402 22.47 -1.89 22.26
CA GLN A 402 22.22 -3.07 23.10
C GLN A 402 21.89 -2.70 24.56
N ASN A 403 22.27 -1.52 25.02
CA ASN A 403 22.02 -1.04 26.38
C ASN A 403 20.82 -0.09 26.48
N VAL A 404 20.11 0.19 25.39
CA VAL A 404 18.91 1.05 25.41
C VAL A 404 17.70 0.22 25.84
N ASP A 405 17.03 0.67 26.90
CA ASP A 405 15.76 0.06 27.34
C ASP A 405 14.71 0.14 26.22
N GLY A 406 14.17 -1.01 25.82
CA GLY A 406 13.19 -1.14 24.74
C GLY A 406 13.75 -1.67 23.42
N VAL A 407 15.08 -1.79 23.28
CA VAL A 407 15.69 -2.48 22.14
C VAL A 407 15.64 -3.99 22.37
N LEU A 408 14.89 -4.71 21.53
CA LEU A 408 14.75 -6.17 21.62
C LEU A 408 15.99 -6.90 21.10
N LYS A 409 16.54 -6.45 19.96
CA LYS A 409 17.66 -7.07 19.28
C LYS A 409 18.45 -6.03 18.50
N VAL A 410 19.77 -6.20 18.45
CA VAL A 410 20.67 -5.42 17.59
C VAL A 410 21.40 -6.41 16.69
N GLU A 411 21.20 -6.29 15.39
CA GLU A 411 21.91 -7.08 14.38
C GLU A 411 23.00 -6.23 13.72
N SER A 412 24.15 -6.84 13.47
CA SER A 412 25.31 -6.15 12.89
C SER A 412 26.11 -7.07 11.98
N ILE A 413 26.79 -6.49 10.99
CA ILE A 413 27.83 -7.20 10.21
C ILE A 413 28.93 -7.81 11.11
N LEU A 414 29.09 -7.28 12.32
CA LEU A 414 30.02 -7.82 13.32
C LEU A 414 29.63 -9.21 13.83
N ASP A 415 28.36 -9.59 13.75
CA ASP A 415 27.86 -10.89 14.23
C ASP A 415 28.36 -12.04 13.34
N TYR A 416 28.77 -11.73 12.10
CA TYR A 416 29.42 -12.66 11.18
C TYR A 416 30.93 -12.80 11.44
N LEU A 417 31.52 -11.95 12.28
CA LEU A 417 32.94 -12.03 12.63
C LEU A 417 33.13 -12.95 13.85
N PRO A 418 34.20 -13.76 13.89
CA PRO A 418 34.49 -14.58 15.06
C PRO A 418 34.72 -13.70 16.29
N GLU A 419 34.06 -14.01 17.42
CA GLU A 419 34.33 -13.31 18.68
C GLU A 419 35.74 -13.61 19.23
N ASN A 420 36.33 -12.71 20.01
CA ASN A 420 37.61 -12.93 20.73
C ASN A 420 38.74 -13.46 19.83
N GLN A 421 38.89 -12.89 18.63
CA GLN A 421 39.85 -13.35 17.63
C GLN A 421 41.27 -13.39 18.16
N ASP A 422 41.69 -12.39 18.95
CA ASP A 422 43.05 -12.35 19.52
C ASP A 422 43.37 -13.58 20.38
N GLN A 423 42.41 -14.02 21.22
CA GLN A 423 42.57 -15.21 22.05
C GLN A 423 42.56 -16.48 21.21
N LYS A 424 41.69 -16.57 20.20
CA LYS A 424 41.62 -17.71 19.27
C LYS A 424 42.90 -17.83 18.44
N LEU A 425 43.44 -16.71 17.95
CA LEU A 425 44.70 -16.65 17.20
C LEU A 425 45.87 -17.07 18.07
N GLU A 426 45.93 -16.63 19.33
CA GLU A 426 46.97 -17.05 20.26
C GLU A 426 46.88 -18.56 20.58
N ALA A 427 45.66 -19.09 20.75
CA ALA A 427 45.44 -20.52 20.92
C ALA A 427 45.85 -21.33 19.68
N ILE A 428 45.56 -20.83 18.46
CA ILE A 428 46.00 -21.45 17.21
C ILE A 428 47.54 -21.44 17.12
N LYS A 429 48.19 -20.31 17.44
CA LYS A 429 49.67 -20.22 17.48
C LYS A 429 50.27 -21.21 18.46
N GLN A 430 49.67 -21.37 19.64
CA GLN A 430 50.11 -22.35 20.64
C GLN A 430 49.90 -23.78 20.16
N ALA A 431 48.75 -24.08 19.55
CA ALA A 431 48.46 -25.41 18.99
C ALA A 431 49.46 -25.78 17.88
N VAL A 432 49.74 -24.86 16.95
CA VAL A 432 50.73 -25.06 15.87
C VAL A 432 52.15 -25.22 16.45
N ARG A 433 52.48 -24.55 17.55
CA ARG A 433 53.79 -24.70 18.23
C ARG A 433 53.96 -26.07 18.89
N LEU A 434 52.87 -26.62 19.45
CA LEU A 434 52.87 -27.94 20.12
C LEU A 434 52.72 -29.10 19.13
N HIS A 435 52.01 -28.86 18.02
CA HIS A 435 51.70 -29.81 16.96
C HIS A 435 52.01 -29.19 15.60
N PRO A 436 53.28 -29.23 15.14
CA PRO A 436 53.70 -28.62 13.87
C PRO A 436 52.93 -29.14 12.65
N GLU A 437 52.36 -30.36 12.73
CA GLU A 437 51.47 -30.96 11.75
C GLU A 437 50.14 -30.21 11.54
N LEU A 438 49.72 -29.36 12.48
CA LEU A 438 48.52 -28.52 12.38
C LEU A 438 48.78 -27.20 11.64
N ALA A 439 50.00 -26.94 11.18
CA ALA A 439 50.30 -25.75 10.38
C ALA A 439 49.47 -25.80 9.08
N ILE A 440 48.39 -25.02 9.03
CA ILE A 440 47.52 -24.85 7.88
C ILE A 440 48.35 -24.21 6.76
N MET A 441 48.92 -25.05 5.87
CA MET A 441 49.77 -24.70 4.73
C MET A 441 50.96 -23.76 5.05
N PRO A 442 52.22 -24.16 4.79
CA PRO A 442 53.36 -23.27 4.99
C PRO A 442 53.22 -22.00 4.14
N GLY A 443 53.01 -20.85 4.80
CA GLY A 443 52.93 -19.53 4.16
C GLY A 443 51.63 -18.72 4.43
N ILE A 444 50.62 -19.28 5.11
CA ILE A 444 49.40 -18.54 5.47
C ILE A 444 49.56 -17.95 6.88
N GLU A 445 49.72 -16.63 6.97
CA GLU A 445 49.60 -15.91 8.25
C GLU A 445 48.12 -15.79 8.64
N VAL A 446 47.74 -16.34 9.79
CA VAL A 446 46.38 -16.19 10.32
C VAL A 446 46.28 -14.81 10.98
N THR A 447 45.63 -13.86 10.29
CA THR A 447 45.38 -12.50 10.77
C THR A 447 43.95 -12.35 11.31
N PRO A 448 43.66 -11.32 12.13
CA PRO A 448 42.30 -11.00 12.52
C PRO A 448 41.44 -10.71 11.30
N MET A 449 40.30 -11.38 11.19
CA MET A 449 39.32 -11.23 10.13
C MET A 449 38.60 -9.88 10.25
N SER A 450 38.60 -9.12 9.17
CA SER A 450 37.86 -7.87 9.03
C SER A 450 36.55 -8.09 8.28
N TYR A 451 35.55 -7.21 8.52
CA TYR A 451 34.28 -7.23 7.77
C TYR A 451 34.47 -7.06 6.25
N LYS A 452 35.61 -6.48 5.81
CA LYS A 452 35.97 -6.36 4.39
C LYS A 452 36.34 -7.69 3.73
N GLU A 453 36.64 -8.70 4.54
CA GLU A 453 37.06 -10.03 4.10
C GLU A 453 35.87 -11.00 4.12
N LEU A 454 34.69 -10.55 4.54
CA LEU A 454 33.46 -11.33 4.44
C LEU A 454 33.10 -11.57 2.97
N PRO A 455 32.46 -12.71 2.65
CA PRO A 455 31.92 -12.98 1.32
C PRO A 455 31.08 -11.80 0.81
N LYS A 456 31.16 -11.51 -0.49
CA LYS A 456 30.47 -10.36 -1.09
C LYS A 456 28.95 -10.43 -0.91
N GLU A 457 28.42 -11.63 -0.79
CA GLU A 457 27.02 -11.93 -0.54
C GLU A 457 26.57 -11.37 0.81
N ILE A 458 27.45 -11.43 1.82
CA ILE A 458 27.22 -10.86 3.16
C ILE A 458 27.59 -9.37 3.15
N SER A 459 28.71 -8.99 2.56
CA SER A 459 29.15 -7.59 2.66
C SER A 459 28.21 -6.61 1.94
N ARG A 460 27.56 -7.02 0.84
CA ARG A 460 26.69 -6.14 0.02
C ARG A 460 25.41 -5.71 0.72
N SER A 461 24.86 -6.51 1.63
CA SER A 461 23.65 -6.15 2.38
C SER A 461 23.93 -5.22 3.56
N TRP A 462 25.20 -5.00 3.91
CA TRP A 462 25.61 -4.29 5.14
C TRP A 462 26.60 -3.14 4.90
N VAL A 463 27.29 -3.11 3.75
CA VAL A 463 28.34 -2.13 3.44
C VAL A 463 28.02 -1.48 2.10
N SER A 464 27.91 -0.15 2.08
CA SER A 464 27.71 0.59 0.82
C SER A 464 28.94 0.47 -0.08
N ASP A 465 28.71 0.20 -1.37
CA ASP A 465 29.77 0.08 -2.38
C ASP A 465 30.52 1.42 -2.59
N GLU A 466 29.85 2.53 -2.30
CA GLU A 466 30.45 3.87 -2.26
C GLU A 466 30.65 4.24 -0.80
N GLY A 467 31.90 4.50 -0.37
CA GLY A 467 32.21 5.06 0.95
C GLY A 467 31.71 6.51 1.15
N GLY A 468 30.65 6.90 0.43
CA GLY A 468 29.98 8.18 0.46
C GLY A 468 28.88 8.21 1.51
N VAL A 469 28.71 9.38 2.11
CA VAL A 469 27.62 9.73 2.99
C VAL A 469 26.29 9.38 2.31
N LEU A 470 25.40 8.66 2.99
CA LEU A 470 23.96 8.67 2.65
C LEU A 470 23.56 10.13 2.56
N ASP A 471 23.37 10.61 1.34
CA ASP A 471 22.93 11.97 1.10
C ASP A 471 21.61 12.14 1.86
N LYS A 472 21.50 13.18 2.69
CA LYS A 472 20.26 13.45 3.46
C LYS A 472 19.06 13.59 2.54
N ASP A 473 19.30 13.92 1.28
CA ASP A 473 18.30 14.15 0.25
C ASP A 473 18.07 12.92 -0.67
N ASN A 474 18.83 11.82 -0.51
CA ASN A 474 18.66 10.59 -1.30
C ASN A 474 18.99 9.32 -0.48
N PRO A 475 17.99 8.73 0.21
CA PRO A 475 18.18 7.61 1.13
C PRO A 475 18.21 6.23 0.43
N ARG A 476 18.63 6.17 -0.85
CA ARG A 476 18.66 4.92 -1.63
C ARG A 476 19.59 3.87 -1.03
#